data_AF-A0A822CXP5-F1
#
_entry.id   AF-A0A822CXP5-F1
#
_cell.length_a   1.000
_cell.length_b   1.000
_cell.length_c   1.000
_cell.angle_alpha   90.00
_cell.angle_beta   90.00
_cell.angle_gamma   90.00
#
_symmetry.space_group_name_H-M   'P 1'
#
loop_
_entity.id
_entity.type
_entity.pdbx_description
1 polymer ?
#
loop_
_entity_poly.entity_id
_entity_poly.type
_entity_poly.pdbx_seq_one_letter_code
_entity_poly.pdbx_strand_id
1 'polypeptide(L)'
;KLFSLSNGKIPSTILERAHNERQLISTIQQCLHKHGLILRRIADHTNRFYLIEEKLFHEQYQQYMKQHQDDYELVSSISNMETIVNQHIQKINTALNFLNK
;
A
#
# COMPACT_ATOMS: atom_id res chain seq x y z
N LYS A 1 -2.90 18.50 27.01
CA LYS A 1 -3.45 17.25 27.60
C LYS A 1 -4.00 16.42 26.44
N LEU A 2 -3.24 15.43 25.94
CA LEU A 2 -3.59 14.75 24.68
C LEU A 2 -4.56 13.57 24.84
N PHE A 3 -4.79 13.07 26.05
CA PHE A 3 -5.74 11.97 26.29
C PHE A 3 -6.41 12.16 27.65
N SER A 4 -7.60 12.76 27.69
CA SER A 4 -8.45 12.72 28.89
C SER A 4 -9.52 11.67 28.71
N LEU A 5 -9.14 10.40 28.87
CA LEU A 5 -10.12 9.33 29.07
C LEU A 5 -10.68 9.47 30.49
N SER A 6 -12.01 9.65 30.58
CA SER A 6 -12.86 9.57 31.77
C SER A 6 -12.16 9.28 33.10
N ASN A 7 -11.69 10.32 33.80
CA ASN A 7 -11.26 10.34 35.22
C ASN A 7 -10.63 9.05 35.80
N GLY A 8 -9.79 8.34 35.03
CA GLY A 8 -9.10 7.12 35.49
C GLY A 8 -9.98 5.93 35.85
N LYS A 9 -11.27 5.89 35.45
CA LYS A 9 -12.14 4.73 35.70
C LYS A 9 -12.14 3.78 34.51
N ILE A 10 -11.99 2.48 34.79
CA ILE A 10 -12.12 1.42 33.79
C ILE A 10 -13.61 1.32 33.39
N PRO A 11 -13.96 1.38 32.10
CA PRO A 11 -15.36 1.33 31.67
C PRO A 11 -15.97 -0.03 32.02
N SER A 12 -17.13 0.00 32.66
CA SER A 12 -17.70 -1.20 33.30
C SER A 12 -18.38 -2.12 32.28
N THR A 13 -19.01 -1.53 31.25
CA THR A 13 -19.77 -2.27 30.24
C THR A 13 -19.02 -2.41 28.91
N ILE A 14 -19.38 -3.43 28.12
CA ILE A 14 -18.83 -3.64 26.77
C ILE A 14 -19.15 -2.46 25.85
N LEU A 15 -20.37 -1.90 25.94
CA LEU A 15 -20.80 -0.77 25.11
C LEU A 15 -19.99 0.50 25.42
N GLU A 16 -19.72 0.77 26.69
CA GLU A 16 -18.91 1.90 27.13
C GLU A 16 -17.45 1.76 26.70
N ARG A 17 -16.87 0.55 26.79
CA ARG A 17 -15.53 0.26 26.26
C ARG A 17 -15.46 0.50 24.76
N ALA A 18 -16.41 -0.04 23.99
CA ALA A 18 -16.46 0.13 22.54
C ALA A 18 -16.62 1.60 22.14
N HIS A 19 -17.40 2.38 22.89
CA HIS A 19 -17.53 3.82 22.67
C HIS A 19 -16.20 4.56 22.91
N ASN A 20 -15.52 4.27 24.03
CA ASN A 20 -14.25 4.88 24.37
C ASN A 20 -13.13 4.50 23.38
N GLU A 21 -13.10 3.25 22.92
CA GLU A 21 -12.16 2.80 21.89
C GLU A 21 -12.39 3.55 20.56
N ARG A 22 -13.65 3.74 20.15
CA ARG A 22 -13.96 4.53 18.94
C ARG A 22 -13.49 5.98 19.08
N GLN A 23 -13.70 6.61 20.23
CA GLN A 23 -13.21 7.97 20.48
C GLN A 23 -11.69 8.06 20.44
N LEU A 24 -11.01 7.08 21.03
CA LEU A 24 -9.55 7.00 21.01
C LEU A 24 -9.02 6.82 19.58
N ILE A 25 -9.60 5.90 18.80
CA ILE A 25 -9.26 5.69 17.39
C ILE A 25 -9.45 6.98 16.59
N SER A 26 -10.57 7.67 16.76
CA SER A 26 -10.84 8.94 16.08
C SER A 26 -9.83 10.02 16.45
N THR A 27 -9.45 10.10 17.73
CA THR A 27 -8.42 11.05 18.21
C THR A 27 -7.06 10.75 17.60
N ILE A 28 -6.68 9.46 17.53
CA ILE A 28 -5.44 9.03 16.88
C ILE A 28 -5.47 9.41 15.40
N GLN A 29 -6.56 9.13 14.68
CA GLN A 29 -6.72 9.48 13.26
C GLN A 29 -6.59 11.00 13.03
N GLN A 30 -7.23 11.81 13.87
CA GLN A 30 -7.11 13.27 13.81
C GLN A 30 -5.68 13.74 14.06
N CYS A 31 -4.99 13.12 15.03
CA CYS A 31 -3.59 13.41 15.32
C CYS A 31 -2.69 13.07 14.11
N LEU A 32 -2.85 11.88 13.54
CA LEU A 32 -2.12 11.44 12.34
C LEU A 32 -2.34 12.42 11.19
N HIS A 33 -3.59 12.77 10.89
CA HIS A 33 -3.93 13.72 9.83
C HIS A 33 -3.34 15.12 10.09
N LYS A 34 -3.48 15.64 11.31
CA LYS A 34 -2.94 16.95 11.69
C LYS A 34 -1.44 17.04 11.48
N HIS A 35 -0.73 15.95 11.75
CA HIS A 35 0.73 15.86 11.60
C HIS A 35 1.16 15.34 10.22
N GLY A 36 0.23 15.12 9.29
CA GLY A 36 0.52 14.58 7.96
C GLY A 36 1.22 13.22 8.01
N LEU A 37 0.91 12.38 9.00
CA LEU A 37 1.57 11.10 9.21
C LEU A 37 0.81 9.97 8.51
N ILE A 38 1.55 9.13 7.79
CA ILE A 38 1.06 7.92 7.13
C ILE A 38 1.75 6.68 7.69
N LEU A 39 1.09 5.54 7.57
CA LEU A 39 1.68 4.24 7.89
C LEU A 39 2.52 3.76 6.70
N ARG A 40 3.80 3.55 6.95
CA ARG A 40 4.74 2.94 6.01
C ARG A 40 5.09 1.54 6.48
N ARG A 41 4.96 0.57 5.58
CA ARG A 41 5.51 -0.78 5.77
C ARG A 41 6.95 -0.79 5.29
N ILE A 42 7.86 -1.37 6.07
CA ILE A 42 9.21 -1.69 5.58
C ILE A 42 9.15 -3.04 4.87
N ALA A 43 9.82 -3.14 3.74
CA ALA A 43 10.02 -4.41 3.02
C ALA A 43 11.06 -5.27 3.78
N ASP A 44 10.67 -5.75 4.96
CA ASP A 44 11.43 -6.69 5.78
C ASP A 44 10.59 -7.93 6.11
N HIS A 45 11.25 -8.96 6.64
CA HIS A 45 10.62 -10.22 7.05
C HIS A 45 9.77 -10.07 8.33
N THR A 46 9.75 -8.90 8.95
CA THR A 46 9.11 -8.67 10.26
C THR A 46 7.76 -7.97 10.16
N ASN A 47 7.32 -7.56 8.95
CA ASN A 47 6.04 -6.88 8.71
C ASN A 47 5.82 -5.68 9.64
N ARG A 48 6.87 -4.91 9.90
CA ARG A 48 6.79 -3.73 10.78
C ARG A 48 6.24 -2.52 10.05
N PHE A 49 5.39 -1.78 10.76
CA PHE A 49 4.82 -0.52 10.31
C PHE A 49 5.37 0.63 11.14
N TYR A 50 5.79 1.69 10.47
CA TYR A 50 6.28 2.91 11.09
C TYR A 50 5.44 4.09 10.63
N LEU A 51 5.35 5.11 11.46
CA LEU A 51 4.77 6.39 11.07
C LEU A 51 5.84 7.23 10.38
N ILE A 52 5.48 7.82 9.26
CA ILE A 52 6.33 8.76 8.52
C ILE A 52 5.49 9.93 8.06
N GLU A 53 6.09 11.11 7.95
CA GLU A 53 5.44 12.26 7.31
C GLU A 53 5.21 11.98 5.82
N GLU A 54 4.01 12.25 5.35
CA GLU A 54 3.57 12.04 3.96
C GLU A 54 4.46 12.78 2.98
N LYS A 55 4.85 14.01 3.31
CA LYS A 55 5.74 14.82 2.49
C LYS A 55 7.12 14.16 2.33
N LEU A 56 7.72 13.72 3.43
CA LEU A 56 9.01 13.03 3.42
C LEU A 56 8.92 11.70 2.64
N PHE A 57 7.83 10.96 2.82
CA PHE A 57 7.58 9.75 2.04
C PHE A 57 7.51 10.07 0.53
N HIS A 58 6.79 11.11 0.13
CA HIS A 58 6.66 11.49 -1.26
C HIS A 58 8.01 11.91 -1.87
N GLU A 59 8.82 12.67 -1.13
CA GLU A 59 10.16 13.06 -1.56
C GLU A 59 11.07 11.85 -1.78
N GLN A 60 11.09 10.90 -0.84
CA GLN A 60 11.86 9.65 -0.94
C GLN A 60 11.38 8.78 -2.11
N TYR A 61 10.06 8.69 -2.30
CA TYR A 61 9.48 7.95 -3.42
C TYR A 61 9.87 8.55 -4.78
N GLN A 62 9.78 9.87 -4.93
CA GLN A 62 10.16 10.56 -6.17
C GLN A 62 11.66 10.38 -6.48
N GLN A 63 12.53 10.44 -5.46
CA GLN A 63 13.96 10.18 -5.64
C GLN A 63 14.22 8.74 -6.10
N TYR A 64 13.57 7.77 -5.46
CA TYR A 64 13.69 6.36 -5.83
C TYR A 64 13.23 6.12 -7.27
N MET A 65 12.08 6.68 -7.66
CA MET A 65 11.52 6.56 -9.02
C MET A 65 12.45 7.17 -10.06
N LYS A 66 13.06 8.33 -9.78
CA LYS A 66 14.05 8.95 -10.70
C LYS A 66 15.30 8.10 -10.87
N GLN A 67 15.76 7.44 -9.82
CA GLN A 67 16.96 6.60 -9.88
C GLN A 67 16.73 5.29 -10.64
N HIS A 68 15.50 4.76 -10.60
CA HIS A 68 15.17 3.45 -11.17
C HIS A 68 14.21 3.57 -12.37
N GLN A 69 14.07 4.76 -12.95
CA GLN A 69 13.12 4.99 -14.04
C GLN A 69 13.39 4.04 -15.22
N ASP A 70 14.66 3.92 -15.61
CA ASP A 70 15.10 3.07 -16.71
C ASP A 70 14.79 1.58 -16.45
N ASP A 71 14.90 1.13 -15.19
CA ASP A 71 14.58 -0.25 -14.81
C ASP A 71 13.08 -0.53 -14.98
N TYR A 72 12.21 0.42 -14.62
CA TYR A 72 10.76 0.28 -14.82
C TYR A 72 10.38 0.27 -16.29
N GLU A 73 11.01 1.13 -17.11
CA GLU A 73 10.80 1.16 -18.56
C GLU A 73 11.25 -0.16 -19.22
N LEU A 74 12.38 -0.72 -18.77
CA LEU A 74 12.87 -2.01 -19.22
C LEU A 74 11.89 -3.15 -18.87
N VAL A 75 11.42 -3.22 -17.62
CA VAL A 75 10.45 -4.24 -17.19
C VAL A 75 9.16 -4.13 -18.01
N SER A 76 8.66 -2.92 -18.23
CA SER A 76 7.47 -2.70 -19.07
C SER A 76 7.68 -3.16 -20.52
N SER A 77 8.85 -2.88 -21.09
CA SER A 77 9.21 -3.31 -22.44
C SER A 77 9.27 -4.83 -22.57
N ILE A 78 9.83 -5.51 -21.57
CA ILE A 78 9.88 -6.98 -21.51
C ILE A 78 8.47 -7.56 -21.45
N SER A 79 7.60 -7.06 -20.56
CA SER A 79 6.20 -7.54 -20.46
C SER A 79 5.40 -7.33 -21.75
N ASN A 80 5.65 -6.22 -22.46
CA ASN A 80 5.04 -5.98 -23.77
C ASN A 80 5.52 -7.01 -24.82
N MET A 81 6.82 -7.32 -24.84
CA MET A 81 7.35 -8.36 -25.74
C MET A 81 6.76 -9.74 -25.43
N GLU A 82 6.66 -10.14 -24.16
CA GLU A 82 6.01 -11.39 -23.76
C GLU A 82 4.57 -11.47 -24.27
N THR A 83 3.82 -10.37 -24.16
CA THR A 83 2.44 -10.27 -24.67
C THR A 83 2.39 -10.48 -26.18
N ILE A 84 3.28 -9.83 -26.93
CA ILE A 84 3.36 -9.97 -28.39
C ILE A 84 3.71 -11.41 -28.78
N VAL A 85 4.67 -12.03 -28.10
CA VAL A 85 5.08 -13.42 -28.35
C VAL A 85 3.91 -14.37 -28.09
N ASN A 86 3.20 -14.20 -26.97
CA ASN A 86 2.04 -15.01 -26.63
C ASN A 86 0.91 -14.88 -27.67
N GLN A 87 0.67 -13.68 -28.19
CA GLN A 87 -0.29 -13.49 -29.29
C GLN A 87 0.13 -14.21 -30.57
N HIS A 88 1.42 -14.22 -30.91
CA HIS A 88 1.92 -14.95 -32.08
C HIS A 88 1.80 -16.47 -31.91
N ILE A 89 2.13 -16.99 -30.72
CA ILE A 89 1.94 -18.41 -30.38
C ILE A 89 0.48 -18.82 -30.54
N GLN A 90 -0.46 -18.00 -30.05
CA GLN A 90 -1.89 -18.26 -30.24
C GLN A 90 -2.29 -18.32 -31.71
N LYS A 91 -1.85 -17.36 -32.53
CA LYS A 91 -2.13 -17.34 -33.98
C LYS A 91 -1.61 -18.59 -34.68
N ILE A 92 -0.38 -19.03 -34.35
CA ILE A 92 0.21 -20.26 -34.88
C ILE A 92 -0.63 -21.47 -34.49
N ASN A 93 -1.00 -21.59 -33.21
CA ASN A 93 -1.83 -22.70 -32.73
C ASN A 93 -3.21 -22.74 -33.41
N THR A 94 -3.84 -21.59 -33.64
CA THR A 94 -5.08 -21.51 -34.40
C THR A 94 -4.91 -21.98 -35.84
N ALA A 95 -3.84 -21.57 -36.52
CA ALA A 95 -3.55 -21.99 -37.89
C ALA A 95 -3.27 -23.50 -37.98
N LEU A 96 -2.50 -24.06 -37.05
CA LEU A 96 -2.23 -25.50 -36.97
C LEU A 96 -3.51 -26.31 -36.75
N ASN A 97 -4.39 -25.86 -35.87
CA ASN A 97 -5.69 -26.50 -35.63
C ASN A 97 -6.62 -26.45 -36.85
N PHE A 98 -6.47 -25.43 -37.71
CA PHE A 98 -7.21 -25.36 -38.97
C PHE A 98 -6.65 -26.34 -40.01
N LEU A 99 -5.33 -26.52 -40.07
CA LEU A 99 -4.66 -27.45 -41.00
C LEU A 99 -4.83 -28.93 -40.63
N ASN A 100 -5.03 -29.23 -39.34
CA ASN A 100 -5.25 -30.59 -38.83
C ASN A 100 -6.73 -31.04 -38.86
N LYS A 101 -7.64 -30.20 -39.38
CA LYS A 101 -9.05 -30.51 -39.64
C LYS A 101 -9.26 -30.84 -41.10
#